data_AF-A0A1X1WPZ7-F1
#
_entry.id   AF-A0A1X1WPZ7-F1
#
_cell.length_a   1.000
_cell.length_b   1.000
_cell.length_c   1.000
_cell.angle_alpha   90.00
_cell.angle_beta   90.00
_cell.angle_gamma   90.00
#
_symmetry.space_group_name_H-M   'P 1'
#
loop_
_entity.id
_entity.type
_entity.pdbx_description
1 polymer ?
#
loop_
_entity_poly.entity_id
_entity_poly.type
_entity_poly.pdbx_seq_one_letter_code
_entity_poly.pdbx_strand_id
1 'polypeptide(L)'
;MRKKDNVMAVKQQLAQQAKVLGIVAAAMAAGAPVQAFAAPALPYGPDTCIQGLVWREARPGDTVCVSPGFRARTAAENAAPYANKVPASINCVSGFVWREAFDGDIICVTPDIRQQNWNANAAAQSNFQRNQPS
;
A
#
# COMPACT_ATOMS: atom_id res chain seq x y z
N MET A 1 -11.11 -2.16 -64.42
CA MET A 1 -12.01 -1.19 -63.75
C MET A 1 -11.93 -1.25 -62.21
N ARG A 2 -10.74 -1.16 -61.58
CA ARG A 2 -10.60 -1.14 -60.10
C ARG A 2 -9.59 -0.11 -59.56
N LYS A 3 -8.94 0.66 -60.44
CA LYS A 3 -7.83 1.57 -60.05
C LYS A 3 -8.27 3.02 -59.88
N LYS A 4 -9.42 3.42 -60.45
CA LYS A 4 -9.94 4.80 -60.36
C LYS A 4 -10.72 5.07 -59.07
N ASP A 5 -11.37 4.04 -58.51
CA ASP A 5 -12.21 4.17 -57.31
C ASP A 5 -11.37 4.41 -56.03
N ASN A 6 -10.14 3.90 -56.00
CA ASN A 6 -9.23 4.07 -54.86
C ASN A 6 -8.57 5.47 -54.79
N VAL A 7 -8.48 6.17 -55.92
CA VAL A 7 -7.89 7.53 -55.98
C VAL A 7 -8.88 8.59 -55.48
N MET A 8 -10.19 8.35 -55.63
CA MET A 8 -11.23 9.27 -55.13
C MET A 8 -11.40 9.19 -53.61
N ALA A 9 -11.26 8.00 -53.01
CA ALA A 9 -11.33 7.82 -51.56
C ALA A 9 -10.13 8.46 -50.81
N VAL A 10 -8.92 8.37 -51.37
CA VAL A 10 -7.71 8.98 -50.77
C VAL A 10 -7.72 10.52 -50.89
N LYS A 11 -8.29 11.08 -51.98
CA LYS A 11 -8.43 12.54 -52.13
C LYS A 11 -9.44 13.14 -51.16
N GLN A 12 -10.48 12.40 -50.76
CA GLN A 12 -11.43 12.84 -49.74
C GLN A 12 -10.81 12.89 -48.33
N GLN A 13 -9.83 12.03 -48.02
CA GLN A 13 -9.13 12.04 -46.72
C GLN A 13 -8.11 13.19 -46.58
N LEU A 14 -7.59 13.74 -47.67
CA LEU A 14 -6.63 14.86 -47.63
C LEU A 14 -7.31 16.25 -47.56
N ALA A 15 -8.59 16.37 -47.91
CA ALA A 15 -9.31 17.65 -47.89
C ALA A 15 -10.02 17.96 -46.54
N GLN A 16 -10.05 17.01 -45.60
CA GLN A 16 -10.73 17.18 -44.30
C GLN A 16 -9.83 17.61 -43.13
N GLN A 17 -8.51 17.81 -43.36
CA GLN A 17 -7.58 18.22 -42.30
C GLN A 17 -7.30 19.74 -42.20
N ALA A 18 -8.01 20.58 -42.96
CA ALA A 18 -7.73 22.03 -43.03
C ALA A 18 -8.79 22.93 -42.38
N LYS A 19 -9.65 22.40 -41.48
CA LYS A 19 -10.68 23.21 -40.78
C LYS A 19 -10.53 23.32 -39.27
N VAL A 20 -9.40 22.90 -38.70
CA VAL A 20 -9.10 23.09 -37.26
C VAL A 20 -7.75 23.80 -37.04
N LEU A 21 -7.23 24.50 -38.05
CA LEU A 21 -6.17 25.51 -37.88
C LEU A 21 -6.80 26.89 -38.03
N GLY A 22 -7.50 27.33 -36.99
CA GLY A 22 -8.13 28.65 -37.01
C GLY A 22 -8.85 28.92 -35.71
N ILE A 23 -8.23 29.76 -34.88
CA ILE A 23 -8.69 30.29 -33.58
C ILE A 23 -8.32 29.40 -32.38
N VAL A 24 -7.10 29.59 -31.86
CA VAL A 24 -6.92 29.80 -30.43
C VAL A 24 -6.01 31.01 -30.25
N ALA A 25 -6.53 32.19 -30.58
CA ALA A 25 -6.00 33.42 -30.02
C ALA A 25 -6.38 33.44 -28.53
N ALA A 26 -5.37 33.62 -27.68
CA ALA A 26 -5.45 34.13 -26.32
C ALA A 26 -6.55 33.56 -25.40
N ALA A 27 -6.19 32.55 -24.61
CA ALA A 27 -6.81 32.31 -23.30
C ALA A 27 -5.74 31.90 -22.27
N MET A 28 -4.69 32.71 -22.13
CA MET A 28 -3.78 32.65 -20.98
C MET A 28 -4.33 33.55 -19.86
N ALA A 29 -5.55 33.29 -19.37
CA ALA A 29 -6.13 34.01 -18.20
C ALA A 29 -7.42 33.38 -17.63
N ALA A 30 -7.59 32.06 -17.65
CA ALA A 30 -8.62 31.42 -16.85
C ALA A 30 -8.05 30.14 -16.25
N GLY A 31 -7.83 30.13 -14.94
CA GLY A 31 -7.52 28.91 -14.19
C GLY A 31 -8.69 27.95 -14.36
N ALA A 32 -8.60 27.06 -15.34
CA ALA A 32 -9.47 25.89 -15.39
C ALA A 32 -9.27 25.14 -14.07
N PRO A 33 -10.34 24.75 -13.35
CA PRO A 33 -10.18 23.95 -12.15
C PRO A 33 -9.46 22.66 -12.54
N VAL A 34 -8.28 22.45 -11.96
CA VAL A 34 -7.59 21.17 -12.06
C VAL A 34 -8.54 20.17 -11.43
N GLN A 35 -9.16 19.31 -12.26
CA GLN A 35 -10.01 18.26 -11.73
C GLN A 35 -9.09 17.30 -10.97
N ALA A 36 -9.15 17.37 -9.65
CA ALA A 36 -8.46 16.40 -8.81
C ALA A 36 -9.16 15.06 -9.01
N PHE A 37 -8.56 14.18 -9.82
CA PHE A 37 -8.98 12.79 -9.87
C PHE A 37 -8.68 12.20 -8.50
N ALA A 38 -9.72 11.82 -7.76
CA ALA A 38 -9.55 11.03 -6.57
C ALA A 38 -8.78 9.76 -6.94
N ALA A 39 -7.68 9.47 -6.23
CA ALA A 39 -7.04 8.17 -6.35
C ALA A 39 -8.11 7.08 -6.11
N PRO A 40 -8.07 5.96 -6.86
CA PRO A 40 -9.03 4.89 -6.65
C PRO A 40 -9.05 4.49 -5.18
N ALA A 41 -10.25 4.33 -4.61
CA ALA A 41 -10.41 3.92 -3.23
C ALA A 41 -9.74 2.55 -3.03
N LEU A 42 -8.79 2.48 -2.10
CA LEU A 42 -8.10 1.23 -1.78
C LEU A 42 -9.05 0.29 -1.01
N PRO A 43 -8.97 -1.04 -1.18
CA PRO A 43 -9.91 -2.00 -0.60
C PRO A 43 -10.09 -1.91 0.92
N TYR A 44 -9.04 -1.51 1.64
CA TYR A 44 -9.04 -1.33 3.09
C TYR A 44 -8.73 0.12 3.49
N GLY A 45 -9.07 1.07 2.61
CA GLY A 45 -8.82 2.49 2.83
C GLY A 45 -7.32 2.79 2.96
N PRO A 46 -6.97 3.84 3.73
CA PRO A 46 -5.58 4.31 3.85
C PRO A 46 -4.60 3.26 4.38
N ASP A 47 -5.07 2.25 5.12
CA ASP A 47 -4.23 1.22 5.73
C ASP A 47 -4.11 -0.04 4.86
N THR A 48 -4.50 0.04 3.59
CA THR A 48 -4.27 -1.03 2.62
C THR A 48 -2.77 -1.26 2.47
N CYS A 49 -2.31 -2.48 2.76
CA CYS A 49 -0.92 -2.86 2.58
C CYS A 49 -0.50 -2.86 1.12
N ILE A 50 0.79 -2.62 0.88
CA ILE A 50 1.42 -2.91 -0.42
C ILE A 50 1.17 -4.36 -0.80
N GLN A 51 0.97 -4.61 -2.10
CA GLN A 51 0.80 -5.97 -2.64
C GLN A 51 1.89 -6.92 -2.14
N GLY A 52 1.47 -8.09 -1.62
CA GLY A 52 2.36 -9.09 -1.03
C GLY A 52 2.59 -8.93 0.49
N LEU A 53 2.20 -7.81 1.08
CA LEU A 53 2.17 -7.62 2.54
C LEU A 53 0.75 -7.80 3.09
N VAL A 54 0.66 -8.08 4.38
CA VAL A 54 -0.59 -8.27 5.12
C VAL A 54 -0.50 -7.58 6.49
N TRP A 55 -1.63 -7.23 7.09
CA TRP A 55 -1.66 -6.74 8.47
C TRP A 55 -1.08 -7.79 9.43
N ARG A 56 -0.24 -7.36 10.37
CA ARG A 56 0.43 -8.21 11.36
C ARG A 56 -0.54 -8.81 12.37
N GLU A 57 -1.56 -8.05 12.77
CA GLU A 57 -2.59 -8.48 13.73
C GLU A 57 -2.04 -8.92 15.09
N ALA A 58 -1.06 -8.19 15.65
CA ALA A 58 -0.57 -8.44 17.00
C ALA A 58 -1.65 -8.20 18.08
N ARG A 59 -2.64 -7.35 17.79
CA ARG A 59 -3.86 -7.12 18.57
C ARG A 59 -5.00 -6.70 17.64
N PRO A 60 -6.27 -6.66 18.10
CA PRO A 60 -7.35 -6.03 17.33
C PRO A 60 -6.98 -4.60 16.92
N GLY A 61 -7.09 -4.31 15.62
CA GLY A 61 -6.75 -2.99 15.04
C GLY A 61 -5.27 -2.76 14.74
N ASP A 62 -4.38 -3.75 14.93
CA ASP A 62 -2.98 -3.64 14.51
C ASP A 62 -2.84 -3.82 12.99
N THR A 63 -2.81 -2.71 12.26
CA THR A 63 -2.72 -2.66 10.79
C THR A 63 -1.29 -2.54 10.26
N VAL A 64 -0.26 -2.75 11.08
CA VAL A 64 1.14 -2.74 10.62
C VAL A 64 1.36 -3.79 9.54
N CYS A 65 1.78 -3.36 8.35
CA CYS A 65 1.98 -4.24 7.20
C CYS A 65 3.31 -4.99 7.27
N VAL A 66 3.24 -6.32 7.24
CA VAL A 66 4.37 -7.26 7.34
C VAL A 66 4.22 -8.39 6.31
N SER A 67 5.22 -9.27 6.21
CA SER A 67 5.12 -10.46 5.35
C SER A 67 4.08 -11.46 5.91
N PRO A 68 3.49 -12.32 5.05
CA PRO A 68 2.57 -13.37 5.50
C PRO A 68 3.18 -14.31 6.56
N GLY A 69 4.48 -14.64 6.43
CA GLY A 69 5.19 -15.45 7.42
C GLY A 69 5.31 -14.77 8.79
N PHE A 70 5.51 -13.45 8.82
CA PHE A 70 5.49 -12.69 10.06
C PHE A 70 4.11 -12.77 10.72
N ARG A 71 3.02 -12.48 9.98
CA ARG A 71 1.65 -12.58 10.51
C ARG A 71 1.36 -13.97 11.07
N ALA A 72 1.76 -15.03 10.35
CA ALA A 72 1.58 -16.41 10.82
C ALA A 72 2.31 -16.67 12.16
N ARG A 73 3.55 -16.18 12.30
CA ARG A 73 4.29 -16.26 13.58
C ARG A 73 3.57 -15.47 14.68
N THR A 74 3.14 -14.26 14.41
CA THR A 74 2.40 -13.43 15.38
C THR A 74 1.10 -14.09 15.82
N ALA A 75 0.37 -14.75 14.92
CA ALA A 75 -0.81 -15.53 15.28
C ALA A 75 -0.46 -16.69 16.23
N ALA A 76 0.65 -17.40 15.99
CA ALA A 76 1.11 -18.47 16.89
C ALA A 76 1.55 -17.95 18.27
N GLU A 77 2.27 -16.83 18.30
CA GLU A 77 2.65 -16.12 19.54
C GLU A 77 1.41 -15.71 20.35
N ASN A 78 0.40 -15.11 19.69
CA ASN A 78 -0.86 -14.71 20.30
C ASN A 78 -1.67 -15.90 20.83
N ALA A 79 -1.58 -17.08 20.19
CA ALA A 79 -2.26 -18.30 20.64
C ALA A 79 -1.64 -18.89 21.92
N ALA A 80 -0.39 -18.52 22.26
CA ALA A 80 0.32 -19.00 23.44
C ALA A 80 0.94 -17.86 24.25
N PRO A 81 0.14 -16.91 24.79
CA PRO A 81 0.64 -15.66 25.37
C PRO A 81 1.41 -15.83 26.70
N TYR A 82 1.41 -17.04 27.26
CA TYR A 82 2.15 -17.41 28.47
C TYR A 82 3.44 -18.20 28.19
N ALA A 83 3.72 -18.53 26.92
CA ALA A 83 4.97 -19.18 26.55
C ALA A 83 6.17 -18.31 26.97
N ASN A 84 7.21 -18.96 27.48
CA ASN A 84 8.47 -18.32 27.92
C ASN A 84 8.33 -17.28 29.04
N LYS A 85 7.23 -17.30 29.79
CA LYS A 85 7.08 -16.51 31.02
C LYS A 85 7.55 -17.29 32.24
N VAL A 86 8.07 -16.57 33.23
CA VAL A 86 8.25 -17.12 34.57
C VAL A 86 6.87 -17.50 35.14
N PRO A 87 6.70 -18.68 35.77
CA PRO A 87 5.44 -19.07 36.36
C PRO A 87 4.85 -18.00 37.28
N ALA A 88 3.55 -17.73 37.14
CA ALA A 88 2.82 -16.70 37.90
C ALA A 88 3.41 -15.27 37.78
N SER A 89 4.08 -14.95 36.67
CA SER A 89 4.65 -13.62 36.40
C SER A 89 4.44 -13.19 34.95
N ILE A 90 4.50 -11.88 34.70
CA ILE A 90 4.55 -11.31 33.34
C ILE A 90 5.98 -11.30 32.77
N ASN A 91 6.99 -11.52 33.60
CA ASN A 91 8.39 -11.45 33.21
C ASN A 91 8.77 -12.66 32.35
N CYS A 92 9.64 -12.41 31.37
CA CYS A 92 10.18 -13.47 30.54
C CYS A 92 11.24 -14.29 31.29
N VAL A 93 11.35 -15.57 30.94
CA VAL A 93 12.47 -16.42 31.38
C VAL A 93 13.78 -15.93 30.75
N SER A 94 14.92 -16.33 31.33
CA SER A 94 16.24 -15.95 30.82
C SER A 94 16.38 -16.29 29.33
N GLY A 95 16.90 -15.34 28.55
CA GLY A 95 17.05 -15.46 27.09
C GLY A 95 15.86 -14.95 26.27
N PHE A 96 14.73 -14.62 26.92
CA PHE A 96 13.54 -14.05 26.28
C PHE A 96 13.28 -12.62 26.76
N VAL A 97 12.61 -11.86 25.91
CA VAL A 97 12.21 -10.46 26.17
C VAL A 97 10.76 -10.25 25.75
N TRP A 98 10.11 -9.21 26.29
CA TRP A 98 8.79 -8.81 25.80
C TRP A 98 8.88 -8.47 24.31
N ARG A 99 7.90 -8.91 23.53
CA ARG A 99 7.86 -8.78 22.07
C ARG A 99 7.70 -7.34 21.64
N GLU A 100 7.00 -6.53 22.43
CA GLU A 100 6.86 -5.09 22.25
C GLU A 100 6.38 -4.72 20.83
N ALA A 101 5.46 -5.51 20.29
CA ALA A 101 4.76 -5.20 19.04
C ALA A 101 3.99 -3.88 19.12
N PHE A 102 3.54 -3.53 20.32
CA PHE A 102 2.82 -2.32 20.69
C PHE A 102 2.94 -2.09 22.21
N ASP A 103 2.44 -0.96 22.68
CA ASP A 103 2.44 -0.64 24.11
C ASP A 103 1.62 -1.65 24.93
N GLY A 104 2.25 -2.27 25.93
CA GLY A 104 1.65 -3.35 26.72
C GLY A 104 1.73 -4.76 26.11
N ASP A 105 2.42 -4.95 24.98
CA ASP A 105 2.65 -6.28 24.43
C ASP A 105 3.71 -7.07 25.20
N ILE A 106 3.25 -7.82 26.20
CA ILE A 106 4.07 -8.61 27.12
C ILE A 106 4.25 -10.09 26.70
N ILE A 107 4.03 -10.44 25.43
CA ILE A 107 4.33 -11.79 24.94
C ILE A 107 5.85 -11.98 24.92
N CYS A 108 6.36 -13.12 25.41
CA CYS A 108 7.81 -13.36 25.50
C CYS A 108 8.36 -14.07 24.25
N VAL A 109 9.31 -13.44 23.57
CA VAL A 109 9.96 -13.89 22.33
C VAL A 109 11.49 -13.74 22.44
N THR A 110 12.24 -14.18 21.43
CA THR A 110 13.68 -13.94 21.38
C THR A 110 13.99 -12.45 21.08
N PRO A 111 15.17 -11.92 21.48
CA PRO A 111 15.54 -10.53 21.21
C PRO A 111 15.46 -10.13 19.74
N ASP A 112 15.85 -11.02 18.84
CA ASP A 112 15.78 -10.88 17.38
C ASP A 112 14.34 -10.72 16.87
N ILE A 113 13.36 -11.38 17.49
CA ILE A 113 11.95 -11.22 17.14
C ILE A 113 11.39 -9.90 17.66
N ARG A 114 11.81 -9.44 18.85
CA ARG A 114 11.49 -8.08 19.31
C ARG A 114 12.03 -7.03 18.33
N GLN A 115 13.27 -7.18 17.89
CA GLN A 115 13.87 -6.27 16.91
C GLN A 115 13.08 -6.26 15.59
N GLN A 116 12.60 -7.41 15.11
CA GLN A 116 11.73 -7.48 13.93
C GLN A 116 10.42 -6.70 14.12
N ASN A 117 9.81 -6.74 15.31
CA ASN A 117 8.60 -5.99 15.63
C ASN A 117 8.86 -4.47 15.64
N TRP A 118 9.96 -4.04 16.24
CA TRP A 118 10.37 -2.63 16.20
C TRP A 118 10.63 -2.15 14.77
N ASN A 119 11.31 -2.95 13.94
CA ASN A 119 11.55 -2.62 12.54
C ASN A 119 10.23 -2.51 11.75
N ALA A 120 9.27 -3.40 12.01
CA ALA A 120 7.94 -3.34 11.40
C ALA A 120 7.19 -2.06 11.82
N ASN A 121 7.25 -1.69 13.10
CA ASN A 121 6.64 -0.45 13.59
C ASN A 121 7.30 0.79 12.96
N ALA A 122 8.63 0.81 12.83
CA ALA A 122 9.36 1.90 12.18
C ALA A 122 8.99 2.05 10.69
N ALA A 123 8.75 0.93 10.00
CA ALA A 123 8.35 0.90 8.59
C ALA A 123 6.83 0.99 8.37
N ALA A 124 6.02 1.11 9.43
CA ALA A 124 4.56 0.99 9.32
C ALA A 124 3.95 1.93 8.29
N GLN A 125 4.39 3.20 8.29
CA GLN A 125 3.89 4.18 7.33
C GLN A 125 4.31 3.81 5.90
N SER A 126 5.59 3.53 5.64
CA SER A 126 6.08 3.27 4.28
C SER A 126 5.48 2.01 3.63
N ASN A 127 4.95 1.08 4.42
CA ASN A 127 4.42 -0.20 3.94
C ASN A 127 2.95 -0.16 3.51
N PHE A 128 2.30 1.00 3.55
CA PHE A 128 0.96 1.19 3.02
C PHE A 128 0.99 1.57 1.54
N GLN A 129 0.04 1.06 0.77
CA GLN A 129 -0.11 1.32 -0.66
C GLN A 129 -0.28 2.81 -0.97
N ARG A 130 -0.88 3.59 -0.06
CA ARG A 130 -1.04 5.05 -0.19
C ARG A 130 0.29 5.81 -0.31
N ASN A 131 1.39 5.18 0.13
CA ASN A 131 2.73 5.78 0.15
C ASN A 131 3.64 5.23 -0.97
N GLN A 132 3.11 4.41 -1.88
CA GLN A 132 3.84 3.96 -3.06
C GLN A 132 3.72 4.98 -4.20
N PRO A 133 4.82 5.35 -4.87
CA PRO A 133 4.75 6.11 -6.12
C PRO A 133 4.06 5.26 -7.20
N SER A 134 3.20 5.91 -7.98
CA SER A 134 2.48 5.32 -9.12
C SER A 134 3.39 4.93 -10.27
#